data_AF-A0A348WDY6-F1
#
_entry.id   AF-A0A348WDY6-F1
#
_cell.length_a   1.000
_cell.length_b   1.000
_cell.length_c   1.000
_cell.angle_alpha   90.00
_cell.angle_beta   90.00
_cell.angle_gamma   90.00
#
_symmetry.space_group_name_H-M   'P 1'
#
loop_
_entity.id
_entity.type
_entity.pdbx_description
1 polymer ?
#
loop_
_entity_poly.entity_id
_entity_poly.type
_entity_poly.pdbx_seq_one_letter_code
_entity_poly.pdbx_strand_id
1 'polypeptide(L)'
;YTPQMIINGQEDVVGNRPQDVQALIAAHQAKPAQVRLHVTRAGRALQINARDVSGAGQSWDVQLVSYRPESPVKITRGENAGHDFTYANVVTGITRIAQWQGNTPLSLNAKAPGDGPVVVVVQRAGLGRIAAAQIAK
;
A
#
# COMPACT_ATOMS: atom_id res chain seq x y z
N TYR A 1 10.34 1.02 18.45
CA TYR A 1 11.56 1.75 17.99
C TYR A 1 11.18 2.56 16.78
N THR A 2 11.87 3.67 16.49
CA THR A 2 11.71 4.43 15.25
C THR A 2 13.07 4.63 14.59
N PRO A 3 13.17 4.54 13.25
CA PRO A 3 12.11 4.20 12.29
C PRO A 3 11.70 2.71 12.35
N GLN A 4 10.40 2.42 12.22
CA GLN A 4 9.83 1.08 12.11
C GLN A 4 9.18 0.93 10.73
N MET A 5 9.34 -0.24 10.12
CA MET A 5 8.66 -0.62 8.88
C MET A 5 7.88 -1.91 9.11
N ILE A 6 6.71 -2.03 8.49
CA ILE A 6 5.90 -3.26 8.51
C ILE A 6 5.87 -3.82 7.09
N ILE A 7 6.34 -5.06 6.92
CA ILE A 7 6.37 -5.73 5.61
C ILE A 7 5.11 -6.57 5.44
N ASN A 8 4.37 -6.32 4.36
CA ASN A 8 3.10 -6.98 4.01
C ASN A 8 2.07 -7.07 5.16
N GLY A 9 2.07 -6.10 6.07
CA GLY A 9 1.16 -6.08 7.22
C GLY A 9 1.35 -7.26 8.19
N GLN A 10 2.54 -7.87 8.24
CA GLN A 10 2.78 -9.12 8.98
C GLN A 10 3.96 -9.02 9.95
N GLU A 11 5.11 -8.52 9.48
CA GLU A 11 6.37 -8.58 10.23
C GLU A 11 6.99 -7.17 10.27
N ASP A 12 7.47 -6.75 11.44
CA ASP A 12 8.11 -5.46 11.63
C ASP A 12 9.63 -5.53 11.61
N VAL A 13 10.27 -4.44 11.20
CA VAL A 13 11.73 -4.34 11.07
C VAL A 13 12.20 -2.91 11.33
N VAL A 14 13.43 -2.75 11.83
CA VAL A 14 14.04 -1.43 12.03
C VAL A 14 14.35 -0.80 10.66
N GLY A 15 13.70 0.32 10.35
CA GLY A 15 13.71 0.90 9.00
C GLY A 15 15.05 1.49 8.55
N ASN A 16 15.99 1.73 9.48
CA ASN A 16 17.33 2.22 9.15
C ASN A 16 18.34 1.09 8.88
N ARG A 17 17.88 -0.17 8.80
CA ARG A 17 18.69 -1.34 8.45
C ARG A 17 18.28 -1.89 7.08
N PRO A 18 18.83 -1.34 5.98
CA PRO A 18 18.34 -1.65 4.63
C PRO A 18 18.52 -3.12 4.25
N GLN A 19 19.56 -3.81 4.75
CA GLN A 19 19.78 -5.23 4.49
C GLN A 19 18.67 -6.09 5.12
N ASP A 20 18.34 -5.84 6.40
CA ASP A 20 17.26 -6.54 7.11
C ASP A 20 15.91 -6.33 6.40
N VAL A 21 15.62 -5.09 6.00
CA VAL A 21 14.40 -4.72 5.26
C VAL A 21 14.32 -5.49 3.93
N GLN A 22 15.40 -5.50 3.14
CA GLN A 22 15.44 -6.18 1.85
C GLN A 22 15.31 -7.70 2.00
N ALA A 23 15.99 -8.30 3.00
CA ALA A 23 15.88 -9.72 3.28
C ALA A 23 14.44 -10.12 3.63
N LEU A 24 13.76 -9.32 4.46
CA LEU A 24 12.38 -9.58 4.83
C LEU A 24 11.43 -9.41 3.63
N ILE A 25 11.62 -8.39 2.80
CA ILE A 25 10.85 -8.23 1.54
C ILE A 25 11.02 -9.46 0.65
N ALA A 26 12.25 -9.93 0.43
CA ALA A 26 12.52 -11.11 -0.39
C ALA A 26 11.86 -12.38 0.17
N ALA A 27 11.93 -12.57 1.49
CA ALA A 27 11.27 -13.70 2.17
C ALA A 27 9.75 -13.69 1.98
N HIS A 28 9.12 -12.52 1.98
CA HIS A 28 7.69 -12.39 1.68
C HIS A 28 7.37 -12.59 0.19
N GLN A 29 8.22 -12.11 -0.72
CA GLN A 29 8.04 -12.28 -2.17
C GLN A 29 8.14 -13.75 -2.62
N ALA A 30 8.92 -14.56 -1.92
CA ALA A 30 9.02 -16.00 -2.19
C ALA A 30 7.75 -16.79 -1.83
N LYS A 31 6.83 -16.21 -1.05
CA LYS A 31 5.56 -16.86 -0.66
C LYS A 31 4.58 -16.83 -1.84
N PRO A 32 3.75 -17.88 -2.05
CA PRO A 32 2.74 -17.87 -3.10
C PRO A 32 1.78 -16.67 -3.00
N ALA A 33 1.45 -16.08 -4.14
CA ALA A 33 0.49 -14.99 -4.20
C ALA A 33 -0.90 -15.45 -3.72
N GLN A 34 -1.59 -14.59 -2.95
CA GLN A 34 -2.93 -14.89 -2.45
C GLN A 34 -4.01 -14.22 -3.27
N VAL A 35 -3.72 -13.03 -3.80
CA VAL A 35 -4.61 -12.28 -4.67
C VAL A 35 -3.85 -11.87 -5.92
N ARG A 36 -4.44 -12.09 -7.09
CA ARG A 36 -4.03 -11.42 -8.32
C ARG A 36 -4.82 -10.13 -8.43
N LEU A 37 -4.13 -8.99 -8.43
CA LEU A 37 -4.69 -7.65 -8.52
C LEU A 37 -4.27 -7.01 -9.84
N HIS A 38 -5.21 -6.37 -10.51
CA HIS A 38 -4.96 -5.52 -11.66
C HIS A 38 -5.72 -4.20 -11.53
N VAL A 39 -5.00 -3.09 -11.62
CA VAL A 39 -5.54 -1.73 -11.55
C VAL A 39 -5.14 -0.96 -12.78
N THR A 40 -6.11 -0.32 -13.43
CA THR A 40 -5.87 0.66 -14.50
C THR A 40 -6.43 2.02 -14.09
N ARG A 41 -5.85 3.08 -14.67
CA ARG A 41 -6.24 4.47 -14.41
C ARG A 41 -6.44 5.21 -15.71
N ALA A 42 -7.52 5.98 -15.78
CA ALA A 42 -7.79 6.96 -16.83
C ALA A 42 -8.22 8.28 -16.19
N GLY A 43 -7.30 9.23 -16.08
CA GLY A 43 -7.50 10.45 -15.30
C GLY A 43 -7.85 10.12 -13.86
N ARG A 44 -9.04 10.49 -13.40
CA ARG A 44 -9.50 10.16 -12.04
C ARG A 44 -10.27 8.85 -11.93
N ALA A 45 -10.57 8.18 -13.03
CA ALA A 45 -11.26 6.89 -13.02
C ALA A 45 -10.25 5.75 -12.78
N LEU A 46 -10.59 4.85 -11.87
CA LEU A 46 -9.84 3.62 -11.60
C LEU A 46 -10.72 2.43 -11.90
N GLN A 47 -10.19 1.45 -12.63
CA GLN A 47 -10.80 0.14 -12.78
C GLN A 47 -9.94 -0.88 -12.03
N ILE A 48 -10.56 -1.62 -11.13
CA ILE A 48 -9.90 -2.51 -10.18
C ILE A 48 -10.49 -3.91 -10.37
N ASN A 49 -9.63 -4.86 -10.72
CA ASN A 49 -9.99 -6.26 -10.85
C ASN A 49 -9.13 -7.09 -9.91
N ALA A 50 -9.75 -8.01 -9.15
CA ALA A 50 -9.01 -8.91 -8.28
C ALA A 50 -9.57 -10.34 -8.29
N ARG A 51 -8.70 -11.33 -8.07
CA ARG A 51 -9.09 -12.73 -7.88
C ARG A 51 -8.31 -13.34 -6.72
N ASP A 52 -9.03 -13.96 -5.79
CA ASP A 52 -8.42 -14.76 -4.73
C ASP A 52 -7.95 -16.07 -5.36
N VAL A 53 -6.66 -16.32 -5.26
CA VAL A 53 -5.99 -17.49 -5.83
C VAL A 53 -5.45 -18.40 -4.72
N SER A 54 -5.70 -18.06 -3.46
CA SER A 54 -5.31 -18.87 -2.31
C SER A 54 -6.24 -20.07 -2.10
N GLY A 55 -7.47 -20.00 -2.62
CA GLY A 55 -8.51 -21.03 -2.41
C GLY A 55 -9.09 -21.04 -0.98
N ALA A 56 -8.69 -20.12 -0.11
CA ALA A 56 -9.00 -20.15 1.31
C ALA A 56 -10.31 -19.43 1.69
N GLY A 57 -10.99 -18.77 0.75
CA GLY A 57 -12.25 -18.06 0.99
C GLY A 57 -12.14 -17.05 2.14
N GLN A 58 -11.34 -16.00 1.96
CA GLN A 58 -11.08 -14.99 2.99
C GLN A 58 -11.78 -13.67 2.69
N SER A 59 -12.17 -12.95 3.74
CA SER A 59 -12.68 -11.58 3.60
C SER A 59 -11.53 -10.57 3.51
N TRP A 60 -11.62 -9.67 2.54
CA TRP A 60 -10.61 -8.69 2.19
C TRP A 60 -11.18 -7.27 2.25
N ASP A 61 -10.44 -6.35 2.84
CA ASP A 61 -10.64 -4.92 2.68
C ASP A 61 -9.85 -4.44 1.46
N VAL A 62 -10.54 -3.78 0.53
CA VAL A 62 -9.93 -3.11 -0.61
C VAL A 62 -9.81 -1.64 -0.28
N GLN A 63 -8.58 -1.15 -0.19
CA GLN A 63 -8.26 0.20 0.24
C GLN A 63 -7.63 0.99 -0.90
N LEU A 64 -7.98 2.27 -0.99
CA LEU A 64 -7.33 3.25 -1.84
C LEU A 64 -6.46 4.15 -0.97
N VAL A 65 -5.16 4.11 -1.20
CA VAL A 65 -4.16 4.92 -0.51
C VAL A 65 -3.70 6.02 -1.45
N SER A 66 -3.85 7.27 -1.04
CA SER A 66 -3.30 8.42 -1.77
C SER A 66 -2.02 8.88 -1.10
N TYR A 67 -1.03 9.28 -1.90
CA TYR A 67 0.25 9.73 -1.36
C TYR A 67 0.91 10.77 -2.26
N ARG A 68 1.83 11.55 -1.66
CA ARG A 68 2.76 12.42 -2.39
C ARG A 68 4.08 11.66 -2.58
N PRO A 69 4.55 11.44 -3.83
CA PRO A 69 5.82 10.78 -4.08
C PRO A 69 6.99 11.47 -3.40
N GLU A 70 6.98 12.80 -3.40
CA GLU A 70 7.99 13.65 -2.77
C GLU A 70 7.31 14.80 -2.04
N SER A 71 7.88 15.16 -0.89
CA SER A 71 7.43 16.27 -0.06
C SER A 71 8.65 16.96 0.55
N PRO A 72 9.21 17.98 -0.11
CA PRO A 72 10.29 18.78 0.46
C PRO A 72 9.78 19.57 1.67
N VAL A 73 10.56 19.58 2.75
CA VAL A 73 10.26 20.28 3.99
C VAL A 73 11.50 21.04 4.44
N LYS A 74 11.34 22.37 4.57
CA LYS A 74 12.33 23.23 5.22
C LYS A 74 12.11 23.21 6.73
N ILE A 75 13.13 22.82 7.48
CA ILE A 75 13.07 22.79 8.94
C ILE A 75 13.46 24.17 9.47
N THR A 76 12.50 24.89 10.03
CA THR A 76 12.68 26.29 10.45
C THR A 76 13.09 26.46 11.91
N ARG A 77 13.04 25.40 12.73
CA ARG A 77 13.36 25.43 14.16
C ARG A 77 13.79 24.07 14.70
N GLY A 78 14.43 24.07 15.88
CA GLY A 78 14.89 22.86 16.58
C GLY A 78 16.31 22.45 16.18
N GLU A 79 16.74 21.27 16.64
CA GLU A 79 18.09 20.75 16.41
C GLU A 79 18.44 20.60 14.92
N ASN A 80 17.42 20.32 14.08
CA ASN A 80 17.59 20.20 12.64
C ASN A 80 17.29 21.51 11.87
N ALA A 81 17.24 22.67 12.53
CA ALA A 81 16.96 23.94 11.87
C ALA A 81 17.99 24.26 10.78
N GLY A 82 17.52 24.75 9.63
CA GLY A 82 18.36 25.09 8.48
C GLY A 82 18.57 23.94 7.50
N HIS A 83 18.16 22.72 7.85
CA HIS A 83 18.15 21.58 6.92
C HIS A 83 16.89 21.54 6.06
N ASP A 84 17.07 21.10 4.82
CA ASP A 84 16.00 20.76 3.89
C ASP A 84 15.97 19.24 3.73
N PHE A 85 14.83 18.62 4.03
CA PHE A 85 14.60 17.18 3.87
C PHE A 85 13.55 16.93 2.80
N THR A 86 13.75 15.89 1.98
CA THR A 86 12.73 15.39 1.06
C THR A 86 12.18 14.09 1.59
N TYR A 87 10.91 14.11 2.04
CA TYR A 87 10.21 12.89 2.40
C TYR A 87 9.66 12.20 1.17
N ALA A 88 9.85 10.88 1.08
CA ALA A 88 9.29 10.06 0.02
C ALA A 88 7.97 9.41 0.44
N ASN A 89 7.06 9.24 -0.51
CA ASN A 89 5.82 8.46 -0.37
C ASN A 89 4.94 8.84 0.84
N VAL A 90 4.74 10.13 1.07
CA VAL A 90 3.94 10.64 2.19
C VAL A 90 2.46 10.36 1.95
N VAL A 91 1.88 9.43 2.71
CA VAL A 91 0.45 9.11 2.66
C VAL A 91 -0.38 10.35 3.03
N THR A 92 -1.36 10.67 2.20
CA THR A 92 -2.29 11.81 2.38
C THR A 92 -3.72 11.36 2.68
N GLY A 93 -4.05 10.09 2.46
CA GLY A 93 -5.36 9.54 2.82
C GLY A 93 -5.44 8.04 2.57
N ILE A 94 -6.28 7.37 3.37
CA ILE A 94 -6.61 5.95 3.23
C ILE A 94 -8.12 5.81 3.30
N THR A 95 -8.73 5.20 2.28
CA THR A 95 -10.18 4.97 2.24
C THR A 95 -10.45 3.52 1.87
N ARG A 96 -11.27 2.82 2.66
CA ARG A 96 -11.81 1.51 2.28
C ARG A 96 -12.89 1.71 1.23
N ILE A 97 -12.64 1.21 0.02
CA ILE A 97 -13.52 1.37 -1.15
C ILE A 97 -14.42 0.15 -1.38
N ALA A 98 -14.05 -1.02 -0.84
CA ALA A 98 -14.90 -2.20 -0.82
C ALA A 98 -14.49 -3.16 0.30
N GLN A 99 -15.43 -4.04 0.66
CA GLN A 99 -15.14 -5.30 1.35
C GLN A 99 -15.48 -6.44 0.39
N TRP A 100 -14.60 -7.42 0.26
CA TRP A 100 -14.69 -8.47 -0.76
C TRP A 100 -14.45 -9.85 -0.13
N GLN A 101 -15.38 -10.78 -0.33
CA GLN A 101 -15.34 -12.10 0.31
C GLN A 101 -14.42 -13.12 -0.38
N GLY A 102 -13.77 -12.75 -1.49
CA GLY A 102 -12.83 -13.64 -2.20
C GLY A 102 -13.47 -14.83 -2.94
N ASN A 103 -14.77 -15.08 -2.76
CA ASN A 103 -15.48 -16.22 -3.36
C ASN A 103 -15.77 -16.07 -4.86
N THR A 104 -15.90 -14.83 -5.34
CA THR A 104 -16.02 -14.49 -6.77
C THR A 104 -14.98 -13.43 -7.14
N PRO A 105 -14.59 -13.31 -8.42
CA PRO A 105 -13.73 -12.21 -8.85
C PRO A 105 -14.32 -10.85 -8.50
N LEU A 106 -13.49 -9.93 -8.01
CA LEU A 106 -13.85 -8.54 -7.79
C LEU A 106 -13.70 -7.76 -9.10
N SER A 107 -14.70 -6.93 -9.40
CA SER A 107 -14.62 -5.87 -10.41
C SER A 107 -15.27 -4.61 -9.83
N LEU A 108 -14.49 -3.53 -9.72
CA LEU A 108 -14.88 -2.29 -9.06
C LEU A 108 -14.38 -1.08 -9.84
N ASN A 109 -15.24 -0.07 -9.98
CA ASN A 109 -14.83 1.26 -10.40
C ASN A 109 -14.70 2.17 -9.17
N ALA A 110 -13.62 2.94 -9.11
CA ALA A 110 -13.39 3.92 -8.05
C ALA A 110 -12.92 5.25 -8.64
N LYS A 111 -12.99 6.32 -7.83
CA LYS A 111 -12.51 7.65 -8.21
C LYS A 111 -11.29 8.03 -7.38
N ALA A 112 -10.18 8.35 -8.04
CA ALA A 112 -9.02 8.93 -7.37
C ALA A 112 -9.36 10.32 -6.81
N PRO A 113 -8.89 10.67 -5.59
CA PRO A 113 -9.18 11.95 -4.97
C PRO A 113 -8.49 13.14 -5.67
N GLY A 114 -7.45 12.89 -6.47
CA GLY A 114 -6.80 13.88 -7.31
C GLY A 114 -6.01 13.24 -8.44
N ASP A 115 -5.11 14.02 -9.04
CA ASP A 115 -4.31 13.60 -10.19
C ASP A 115 -2.99 12.91 -9.79
N GLY A 116 -2.61 13.00 -8.53
CA GLY A 116 -1.46 12.27 -7.97
C GLY A 116 -1.63 10.75 -7.96
N PRO A 117 -0.54 10.00 -7.75
CA PRO A 117 -0.57 8.55 -7.74
C PRO A 117 -1.33 8.02 -6.52
N VAL A 118 -1.89 6.83 -6.70
CA VAL A 118 -2.59 6.08 -5.66
C VAL A 118 -2.09 4.64 -5.62
N VAL A 119 -2.32 3.96 -4.51
CA VAL A 119 -2.09 2.52 -4.36
C VAL A 119 -3.41 1.87 -4.02
N VAL A 120 -3.77 0.80 -4.73
CA VAL A 120 -4.83 -0.09 -4.29
C VAL A 120 -4.18 -1.20 -3.47
N VAL A 121 -4.66 -1.39 -2.24
CA VAL A 121 -4.20 -2.42 -1.31
C VAL A 121 -5.35 -3.37 -1.04
N VAL A 122 -5.11 -4.67 -1.22
CA VAL A 122 -6.03 -5.74 -0.81
C VAL A 122 -5.46 -6.37 0.46
N GLN A 123 -6.13 -6.12 1.58
CA GLN A 123 -5.68 -6.51 2.91
C GLN A 123 -6.71 -7.42 3.57
N ARG A 124 -6.28 -8.43 4.33
CA ARG A 124 -7.24 -9.26 5.08
C ARG A 124 -8.04 -8.37 6.03
N ALA A 125 -9.36 -8.56 6.07
CA ALA A 125 -10.25 -7.74 6.86
C ALA A 125 -9.79 -7.65 8.33
N GLY A 126 -9.96 -6.48 8.93
CA GLY A 126 -9.50 -6.21 10.31
C GLY A 126 -8.00 -5.91 10.41
N LEU A 127 -7.43 -5.23 9.40
CA LEU A 127 -6.03 -4.81 9.36
C LEU A 127 -5.03 -5.98 9.41
N GLY A 128 -5.37 -7.10 8.78
CA GLY A 128 -4.48 -8.26 8.70
C GLY A 128 -3.39 -8.13 7.63
N ARG A 129 -2.84 -9.26 7.20
CA ARG A 129 -1.83 -9.30 6.13
C ARG A 129 -2.31 -8.63 4.84
N ILE A 130 -1.39 -7.97 4.14
CA ILE A 130 -1.62 -7.48 2.78
C ILE A 130 -1.39 -8.66 1.81
N ALA A 131 -2.36 -8.92 0.95
CA ALA A 131 -2.32 -10.01 -0.02
C ALA A 131 -1.89 -9.55 -1.42
N ALA A 132 -2.18 -8.30 -1.78
CA ALA A 132 -1.73 -7.67 -3.01
C ALA A 132 -1.74 -6.15 -2.87
N ALA A 133 -0.86 -5.48 -3.61
CA ALA A 133 -0.90 -4.04 -3.78
C ALA A 133 -0.45 -3.67 -5.20
N GLN A 134 -1.03 -2.62 -5.77
CA GLN A 134 -0.62 -2.09 -7.06
C GLN A 134 -0.73 -0.57 -7.07
N ILE A 135 0.34 0.09 -7.55
CA ILE A 135 0.36 1.54 -7.80
C ILE A 135 -0.41 1.81 -9.10
N ALA A 136 -1.27 2.83 -9.08
CA ALA A 136 -1.90 3.40 -10.26
C ALA A 136 -1.46 4.86 -10.40
N LYS A 137 -0.83 5.18 -11.54
CA LYS A 137 -0.32 6.51 -11.89
C LYS A 137 -1.12 7.07 -13.05
#